data_AF-A0A831KVH2-F1
#
_entry.id   AF-A0A831KVH2-F1
#
_cell.length_a   1.000
_cell.length_b   1.000
_cell.length_c   1.000
_cell.angle_alpha   90.00
_cell.angle_beta   90.00
_cell.angle_gamma   90.00
#
_symmetry.space_group_name_H-M   'P 1'
#
loop_
_entity.id
_entity.type
_entity.pdbx_description
1 polymer ?
#
loop_
_entity_poly.entity_id
_entity_poly.type
_entity_poly.pdbx_seq_one_letter_code
_entity_poly.pdbx_strand_id
1 'polypeptide(L)'
;MSDPELRGYYQILDLEEGASLDQVKAQYLHLKTLYSTDSPLFHCLGFSMPDPRKREMLSRIQRAYFTLREHHARRRQERRDTTRDTVQEQRIPDFEHYRGEALRLTRDVLGISLEEVAFACGIPLSHLRHIEADEFNQLPPKAYVRLYLRKYAEFMCLDPDQVVKDYLAGYPQTEGDNP
;
A
#
# COMPACT_ATOMS: atom_id res chain seq x y z
N MET A 1 31.89 0.94 -4.60
CA MET A 1 31.97 2.38 -4.29
C MET A 1 30.59 2.77 -3.81
N SER A 2 30.44 3.11 -2.53
CA SER A 2 29.15 3.47 -1.95
C SER A 2 28.77 4.86 -2.46
N ASP A 3 27.63 4.97 -3.11
CA ASP A 3 27.14 6.22 -3.67
C ASP A 3 26.91 7.24 -2.53
N PRO A 4 27.58 8.41 -2.51
CA PRO A 4 27.49 9.36 -1.41
C PRO A 4 26.07 9.91 -1.20
N GLU A 5 25.21 9.86 -2.22
CA GLU A 5 23.80 10.24 -2.11
C GLU A 5 22.99 9.24 -1.26
N LEU A 6 23.33 7.95 -1.32
CA LEU A 6 22.61 6.89 -0.59
C LEU A 6 22.82 6.98 0.92
N ARG A 7 24.02 7.37 1.34
CA ARG A 7 24.36 7.62 2.74
C ARG A 7 23.45 8.67 3.37
N GLY A 8 23.14 9.74 2.62
CA GLY A 8 22.22 10.79 3.07
C GLY A 8 20.80 10.26 3.30
N TYR A 9 20.33 9.31 2.49
CA TYR A 9 19.01 8.71 2.64
C TYR A 9 18.92 7.74 3.82
N TYR A 10 19.97 6.96 4.10
CA TYR A 10 20.03 6.14 5.31
C TYR A 10 20.03 7.01 6.57
N GLN A 11 20.75 8.13 6.58
CA GLN A 11 20.73 9.08 7.69
C GLN A 11 19.36 9.73 7.90
N ILE A 12 18.61 10.02 6.84
CA ILE A 12 17.24 10.55 6.95
C ILE A 12 16.29 9.55 7.62
N LEU A 13 16.52 8.24 7.41
CA LEU A 13 15.73 7.18 8.04
C LEU A 13 16.30 6.72 9.38
N ASP A 14 17.41 7.31 9.86
CA ASP A 14 18.11 6.88 11.07
C ASP A 14 18.56 5.41 11.01
N LEU A 15 19.16 5.03 9.86
CA LEU A 15 19.62 3.68 9.57
C LEU A 15 21.12 3.65 9.27
N GLU A 16 21.74 2.50 9.55
CA GLU A 16 23.12 2.23 9.16
C GLU A 16 23.27 1.98 7.65
N GLU A 17 24.42 2.37 7.10
CA GLU A 17 24.73 2.17 5.68
C GLU A 17 24.78 0.67 5.34
N GLY A 18 23.88 0.24 4.46
CA GLY A 18 23.75 -1.17 4.10
C GLY A 18 22.65 -1.92 4.84
N ALA A 19 21.81 -1.23 5.60
CA ALA A 19 20.56 -1.78 6.11
C ALA A 19 19.76 -2.48 4.99
N SER A 20 19.20 -3.64 5.32
CA SER A 20 18.37 -4.43 4.42
C SER A 20 17.10 -3.67 4.03
N LEU A 21 16.52 -4.00 2.88
CA LEU A 21 15.26 -3.40 2.42
C LEU A 21 14.13 -3.53 3.46
N ASP A 22 14.11 -4.62 4.21
CA ASP A 22 13.13 -4.89 5.26
C ASP A 22 13.27 -3.92 6.44
N GLN A 23 14.52 -3.69 6.88
CA GLN A 23 14.84 -2.68 7.90
C GLN A 23 14.50 -1.26 7.42
N VAL A 24 14.76 -0.95 6.15
CA VAL A 24 14.40 0.33 5.51
C VAL A 24 12.88 0.53 5.50
N LYS A 25 12.09 -0.51 5.18
CA LYS A 25 10.63 -0.47 5.21
C LYS A 25 10.09 -0.32 6.63
N ALA A 26 10.57 -1.12 7.58
CA ALA A 26 10.14 -1.08 8.97
C ALA A 26 10.36 0.31 9.58
N GLN A 27 11.52 0.91 9.35
CA GLN A 27 11.87 2.21 9.89
C GLN A 27 11.09 3.35 9.23
N TYR A 28 10.86 3.28 7.91
CA TYR A 28 9.96 4.22 7.22
C TYR A 28 8.55 4.21 7.81
N LEU A 29 7.98 3.03 8.07
CA LEU A 29 6.66 2.90 8.69
C LEU A 29 6.66 3.44 10.13
N HIS A 30 7.70 3.16 10.91
CA HIS A 30 7.85 3.68 12.26
C HIS A 30 7.88 5.22 12.27
N LEU A 31 8.73 5.84 11.45
CA LEU A 31 8.82 7.29 11.33
C LEU A 31 7.50 7.89 10.81
N LYS A 32 6.89 7.29 9.78
CA LYS A 32 5.60 7.73 9.27
C LYS A 32 4.52 7.72 10.37
N THR A 33 4.48 6.69 11.20
CA THR A 33 3.54 6.60 12.35
C THR A 33 3.84 7.66 13.40
N LEU A 34 5.13 7.90 13.72
CA LEU A 34 5.54 8.94 14.67
C LEU A 34 5.16 10.36 14.20
N TYR A 35 5.17 10.61 12.88
CA TYR A 35 4.85 11.91 12.29
C TYR A 35 3.40 12.02 11.76
N SER A 36 2.60 10.94 11.74
CA SER A 36 1.22 10.92 11.20
C SER A 36 0.18 11.13 12.31
N THR A 37 0.18 12.31 12.93
CA THR A 37 -0.94 12.97 13.65
C THR A 37 -1.61 12.25 14.86
N ASP A 38 -1.39 10.96 15.08
CA ASP A 38 -2.05 10.18 16.15
C ASP A 38 -1.06 9.62 17.19
N SER A 39 0.19 10.08 17.18
CA SER A 39 1.19 9.65 18.15
C SER A 39 1.15 10.54 19.41
N PRO A 40 0.71 10.03 20.58
CA PRO A 40 0.67 10.79 21.83
C PRO A 40 2.05 11.32 22.24
N LEU A 41 3.12 10.66 21.78
CA LEU A 41 4.52 11.06 21.97
C LEU A 41 4.85 12.44 21.38
N PHE A 42 4.22 12.83 20.28
CA PHE A 42 4.48 14.14 19.64
C PHE A 42 3.79 15.28 20.40
N HIS A 43 2.61 15.02 20.96
CA HIS A 43 1.84 16.00 21.72
C HIS A 43 2.36 16.17 23.16
N CYS A 44 2.89 15.11 23.78
CA CYS A 44 3.42 15.11 25.15
C CYS A 44 4.80 15.79 25.30
N LEU A 45 5.59 15.94 24.23
CA LEU A 45 6.91 16.57 24.30
C LEU A 45 6.91 18.09 23.99
N GLY A 46 5.74 18.71 23.82
CA GLY A 46 5.62 20.17 23.63
C GLY A 46 6.06 20.69 22.24
N PHE A 47 6.42 19.80 21.32
CA PHE A 47 6.77 20.14 19.94
C PHE A 47 5.51 20.16 19.06
N SER A 48 4.63 21.14 19.25
CA SER A 48 3.62 21.43 18.22
C SER A 48 4.34 21.98 16.98
N MET A 49 4.72 21.08 16.07
CA MET A 49 5.34 21.48 14.81
C MET A 49 4.25 21.99 13.86
N PRO A 50 4.37 23.19 13.28
CA PRO A 50 3.40 23.68 12.32
C PRO A 50 3.30 22.74 11.12
N ASP A 51 2.07 22.47 10.66
CA ASP A 51 1.75 21.62 9.49
C ASP A 51 2.70 21.72 8.28
N PRO A 52 3.17 22.91 7.84
CA PRO A 52 4.10 23.01 6.72
C PRO A 52 5.45 22.30 6.96
N ARG A 53 6.05 22.43 8.16
CA ARG A 53 7.32 21.76 8.47
C ARG A 53 7.17 20.25 8.61
N LYS A 54 6.01 19.80 9.09
CA LYS A 54 5.64 18.38 9.18
C LYS A 54 5.54 17.74 7.80
N ARG A 55 4.87 18.41 6.85
CA ARG A 55 4.77 17.96 5.46
C ARG A 55 6.14 17.86 4.80
N GLU A 56 7.02 18.81 5.07
CA GLU A 56 8.40 18.79 4.58
C GLU A 56 9.17 17.58 5.11
N MET A 57 9.08 17.30 6.42
CA MET A 57 9.75 16.15 7.04
C MET A 57 9.24 14.83 6.48
N LEU A 58 7.93 14.65 6.38
CA LEU A 58 7.31 13.46 5.77
C LEU A 58 7.75 13.28 4.30
N SER A 59 7.84 14.37 3.54
CA SER A 59 8.30 14.32 2.15
C SER A 59 9.76 13.87 2.05
N ARG A 60 10.62 14.32 2.97
CA ARG A 60 12.02 13.90 3.05
C ARG A 60 12.14 12.41 3.39
N ILE A 61 11.37 11.94 4.36
CA ILE A 61 11.30 10.53 4.78
C ILE A 61 10.82 9.64 3.61
N GLN A 62 9.75 10.05 2.93
CA GLN A 62 9.20 9.32 1.78
C GLN A 62 10.19 9.25 0.61
N ARG A 63 10.86 10.36 0.30
CA ARG A 63 11.87 10.41 -0.76
C ARG A 63 13.05 9.50 -0.46
N ALA A 64 13.53 9.50 0.79
CA ALA A 64 14.61 8.61 1.23
C ALA A 64 14.25 7.13 1.07
N TYR A 65 13.04 6.74 1.50
CA TYR A 65 12.55 5.36 1.33
C TYR A 65 12.47 4.96 -0.15
N PHE A 66 11.88 5.81 -1.01
CA PHE A 66 11.72 5.50 -2.43
C PHE A 66 13.07 5.30 -3.13
N THR A 67 14.03 6.19 -2.90
CA THR A 67 15.37 6.11 -3.51
C THR A 67 16.16 4.89 -3.03
N LEU A 68 16.10 4.56 -1.72
CA LEU A 68 16.76 3.36 -1.20
C LEU A 68 16.12 2.07 -1.72
N ARG A 69 14.79 2.03 -1.86
CA ARG A 69 14.06 0.90 -2.45
C ARG A 69 14.50 0.67 -3.90
N GLU A 70 14.62 1.74 -4.69
CA GLU A 70 15.04 1.67 -6.08
C GLU A 70 16.51 1.23 -6.24
N HIS A 71 17.41 1.72 -5.39
CA HIS A 71 18.82 1.29 -5.39
C HIS A 71 18.98 -0.20 -5.02
N HIS A 72 18.25 -0.67 -4.00
CA HIS A 72 18.23 -2.10 -3.66
C HIS A 72 17.60 -2.96 -4.77
N ALA A 73 16.63 -2.43 -5.52
CA ALA A 73 16.09 -3.10 -6.70
C ALA A 73 17.14 -3.22 -7.82
N ARG A 74 17.90 -2.14 -8.11
CA ARG A 74 19.00 -2.16 -9.11
C ARG A 74 20.13 -3.13 -8.74
N ARG A 75 20.52 -3.21 -7.46
CA ARG A 75 21.51 -4.20 -6.97
C ARG A 75 21.01 -5.66 -6.99
N ARG A 76 19.69 -5.87 -6.95
CA ARG A 76 19.05 -7.19 -7.10
C ARG A 76 19.01 -7.64 -8.57
N GLN A 77 19.03 -6.68 -9.50
CA GLN A 77 19.13 -6.91 -10.95
C GLN A 77 20.55 -7.37 -11.35
N GLU A 78 21.61 -6.69 -10.91
CA GLU A 78 23.01 -7.02 -11.30
C GLU A 78 23.49 -8.39 -10.76
N ARG A 79 22.97 -8.83 -9.60
CA ARG A 79 23.22 -10.18 -9.06
C ARG A 79 22.35 -11.27 -9.70
N ARG A 80 21.31 -10.89 -10.47
CA ARG A 80 20.42 -11.83 -11.17
C ARG A 80 20.95 -12.25 -12.55
N ASP A 81 21.85 -11.48 -13.16
CA ASP A 81 22.33 -11.74 -14.52
C ASP A 81 23.27 -12.97 -14.65
N THR A 82 23.83 -13.48 -13.56
CA THR A 82 24.79 -14.62 -13.60
C THR A 82 24.17 -15.99 -13.36
N THR A 83 22.87 -16.08 -13.04
CA THR A 83 22.19 -17.37 -12.81
C THR A 83 20.87 -17.40 -13.56
N ARG A 84 20.97 -17.87 -14.80
CA ARG A 84 19.93 -18.07 -15.79
C ARG A 84 18.88 -19.15 -15.43
N ASP A 85 18.81 -19.65 -14.20
CA ASP A 85 17.89 -20.72 -13.84
C ASP A 85 17.23 -20.44 -12.48
N THR A 86 15.90 -20.60 -12.45
CA THR A 86 14.94 -20.45 -11.34
C THR A 86 14.25 -19.08 -11.17
N VAL A 87 13.04 -19.05 -11.73
CA VAL A 87 12.00 -18.01 -11.79
C VAL A 87 11.45 -17.67 -10.39
N GLN A 88 11.15 -16.39 -10.13
CA GLN A 88 9.92 -15.93 -9.47
C GLN A 88 9.82 -14.39 -9.49
N GLU A 89 9.34 -13.92 -10.63
CA GLU A 89 8.47 -12.76 -10.72
C GLU A 89 7.25 -13.05 -9.84
N GLN A 90 7.04 -12.30 -8.75
CA GLN A 90 5.77 -12.35 -8.04
C GLN A 90 4.73 -11.69 -8.95
N ARG A 91 4.26 -12.44 -9.94
CA ARG A 91 3.11 -12.09 -10.76
C ARG A 91 1.94 -11.95 -9.78
N ILE A 92 1.32 -10.79 -9.74
CA ILE A 92 -0.04 -10.67 -9.20
C ILE A 92 -0.84 -11.80 -9.87
N PRO A 93 -1.56 -12.65 -9.13
CA PRO A 93 -2.28 -13.74 -9.74
C PRO A 93 -3.28 -13.13 -10.73
N ASP A 94 -3.23 -13.59 -11.98
CA ASP A 94 -4.19 -13.17 -12.99
C ASP A 94 -5.48 -13.95 -12.70
N PHE A 95 -6.50 -13.25 -12.21
CA PHE A 95 -7.78 -13.84 -11.88
C PHE A 95 -8.74 -13.66 -13.05
N GLU A 96 -9.51 -14.71 -13.37
CA GLU A 96 -10.59 -14.61 -14.37
C GLU A 96 -11.65 -13.59 -13.95
N HIS A 97 -11.89 -13.44 -12.63
CA HIS A 97 -12.81 -12.46 -12.07
C HIS A 97 -12.29 -11.92 -10.72
N TYR A 98 -12.16 -10.60 -10.59
CA TYR A 98 -11.74 -9.94 -9.35
C TYR A 98 -12.88 -9.80 -8.32
N ARG A 99 -13.24 -10.91 -7.67
CA ARG A 99 -14.20 -10.96 -6.54
C ARG A 99 -13.51 -10.83 -5.17
N GLY A 100 -14.27 -10.80 -4.08
CA GLY A 100 -13.75 -10.59 -2.73
C GLY A 100 -12.54 -11.46 -2.39
N GLU A 101 -12.62 -12.77 -2.66
CA GLU A 101 -11.50 -13.70 -2.43
C GLU A 101 -10.27 -13.38 -3.30
N ALA A 102 -10.47 -13.06 -4.58
CA ALA A 102 -9.37 -12.70 -5.48
C ALA A 102 -8.66 -11.41 -5.05
N LEU A 103 -9.44 -10.42 -4.60
CA LEU A 103 -8.91 -9.17 -4.06
C LEU A 103 -8.13 -9.41 -2.76
N ARG A 104 -8.64 -10.29 -1.89
CA ARG A 104 -7.94 -10.70 -0.67
C ARG A 104 -6.62 -11.40 -0.96
N LEU A 105 -6.64 -12.40 -1.84
CA LEU A 105 -5.44 -13.14 -2.23
C LEU A 105 -4.41 -12.23 -2.90
N THR A 106 -4.86 -11.28 -3.73
CA THR A 106 -3.98 -10.26 -4.31
C THR A 106 -3.31 -9.44 -3.21
N ARG A 107 -4.09 -8.94 -2.24
CA ARG A 107 -3.56 -8.17 -1.11
C ARG A 107 -2.56 -8.99 -0.28
N ASP A 108 -2.89 -10.24 0.03
CA ASP A 108 -2.05 -11.14 0.83
C ASP A 108 -0.73 -11.47 0.10
N VAL A 109 -0.75 -11.68 -1.23
CA VAL A 109 0.45 -11.89 -2.06
C VAL A 109 1.35 -10.65 -2.10
N LEU A 110 0.75 -9.46 -2.11
CA LEU A 110 1.46 -8.19 -2.03
C LEU A 110 2.01 -7.88 -0.63
N GLY A 111 1.64 -8.70 0.38
CA GLY A 111 2.06 -8.52 1.77
C GLY A 111 1.53 -7.23 2.39
N ILE A 112 0.32 -6.83 1.98
CA ILE A 112 -0.36 -5.61 2.43
C ILE A 112 -1.40 -5.98 3.47
N SER A 113 -1.46 -5.26 4.60
CA SER A 113 -2.53 -5.47 5.58
C SER A 113 -3.81 -4.73 5.19
N LEU A 114 -4.96 -5.22 5.66
CA LEU A 114 -6.25 -4.56 5.38
C LEU A 114 -6.30 -3.14 5.99
N GLU A 115 -5.64 -2.95 7.13
CA GLU A 115 -5.46 -1.66 7.81
C GLU A 115 -4.64 -0.67 6.97
N GLU A 116 -3.58 -1.15 6.30
CA GLU A 116 -2.78 -0.32 5.39
C GLU A 116 -3.64 0.19 4.22
N VAL A 117 -4.49 -0.67 3.65
CA VAL A 117 -5.41 -0.25 2.57
C VAL A 117 -6.46 0.72 3.09
N ALA A 118 -7.05 0.45 4.27
CA ALA A 118 -8.04 1.32 4.90
C ALA A 118 -7.48 2.74 5.09
N PHE A 119 -6.27 2.83 5.64
CA PHE A 119 -5.57 4.08 5.88
C PHE A 119 -5.20 4.80 4.57
N ALA A 120 -4.64 4.09 3.59
CA ALA A 120 -4.18 4.69 2.34
C ALA A 120 -5.32 5.17 1.43
N CYS A 121 -6.40 4.40 1.34
CA CYS A 121 -7.53 4.71 0.47
C CYS A 121 -8.60 5.59 1.14
N GLY A 122 -8.54 5.73 2.48
CA GLY A 122 -9.57 6.39 3.27
C GLY A 122 -10.90 5.63 3.22
N ILE A 123 -10.84 4.29 3.27
CA ILE A 123 -12.01 3.40 3.24
C ILE A 123 -12.15 2.80 4.64
N PRO A 124 -13.36 2.78 5.25
CA PRO A 124 -13.56 2.12 6.53
C PRO A 124 -13.14 0.65 6.47
N LEU A 125 -12.36 0.21 7.47
CA LEU A 125 -11.84 -1.16 7.56
C LEU A 125 -12.96 -2.22 7.52
N SER A 126 -14.11 -1.92 8.11
CA SER A 126 -15.30 -2.77 8.04
C SER A 126 -15.76 -3.01 6.61
N HIS A 127 -15.83 -1.97 5.78
CA HIS A 127 -16.23 -2.10 4.38
C HIS A 127 -15.21 -2.88 3.55
N LEU A 128 -13.91 -2.74 3.82
CA LEU A 128 -12.91 -3.59 3.16
C LEU A 128 -13.06 -5.07 3.53
N ARG A 129 -13.39 -5.40 4.79
CA ARG A 129 -13.68 -6.78 5.20
C ARG A 129 -14.89 -7.33 4.47
N HIS A 130 -15.97 -6.54 4.40
CA HIS A 130 -17.18 -6.95 3.67
C HIS A 130 -16.94 -7.07 2.16
N ILE A 131 -16.04 -6.26 1.58
CA ILE A 131 -15.63 -6.38 0.18
C ILE A 131 -14.89 -7.71 -0.04
N GLU A 132 -13.88 -8.01 0.79
CA GLU A 132 -13.12 -9.26 0.65
C GLU A 132 -13.93 -10.53 0.95
N ALA A 133 -15.00 -10.41 1.74
CA ALA A 133 -15.90 -11.51 2.09
C ALA A 133 -17.13 -11.63 1.16
N ASP A 134 -17.25 -10.77 0.14
CA ASP A 134 -18.43 -10.67 -0.73
C ASP A 134 -19.76 -10.53 0.06
N GLU A 135 -19.72 -9.88 1.22
CA GLU A 135 -20.88 -9.67 2.11
C GLU A 135 -21.72 -8.47 1.64
N PHE A 136 -22.34 -8.60 0.45
CA PHE A 136 -23.04 -7.50 -0.23
C PHE A 136 -24.11 -6.78 0.61
N ASN A 137 -24.75 -7.49 1.55
CA ASN A 137 -25.80 -6.96 2.41
C ASN A 137 -25.28 -5.98 3.49
N GLN A 138 -23.97 -6.04 3.79
CA GLN A 138 -23.31 -5.19 4.78
C GLN A 138 -22.54 -4.02 4.13
N LEU A 139 -22.56 -3.95 2.80
CA LEU A 139 -21.90 -2.91 2.04
C LEU A 139 -22.77 -1.64 1.95
N PRO A 140 -22.15 -0.45 1.86
CA PRO A 140 -22.87 0.79 1.63
C PRO A 140 -23.52 0.79 0.23
N PRO A 141 -24.29 1.85 -0.11
CA PRO A 141 -24.89 1.96 -1.44
C PRO A 141 -23.87 1.72 -2.56
N LYS A 142 -24.31 1.05 -3.64
CA LYS A 142 -23.47 0.55 -4.74
C LYS A 142 -22.53 1.62 -5.35
N ALA A 143 -22.94 2.89 -5.34
CA ALA A 143 -22.11 4.01 -5.78
C ALA A 143 -20.83 4.18 -4.94
N TYR A 144 -20.91 4.02 -3.61
CA TYR A 144 -19.75 4.05 -2.72
C TYR A 144 -18.87 2.83 -2.91
N VAL A 145 -19.46 1.66 -3.08
CA VAL A 145 -18.71 0.42 -3.31
C VAL A 145 -17.89 0.51 -4.59
N ARG A 146 -18.47 1.06 -5.67
CA ARG A 146 -17.74 1.35 -6.91
C ARG A 146 -16.51 2.24 -6.65
N LEU A 147 -16.66 3.30 -5.87
CA LEU A 147 -15.55 4.20 -5.53
C LEU A 147 -14.47 3.47 -4.71
N TYR A 148 -14.88 2.62 -3.76
CA TYR A 148 -13.97 1.85 -2.92
C TYR A 148 -13.18 0.83 -3.73
N LEU A 149 -13.85 0.06 -4.60
CA LEU A 149 -13.21 -0.90 -5.49
C LEU A 149 -12.18 -0.25 -6.41
N ARG A 150 -12.50 0.93 -6.98
CA ARG A 150 -11.56 1.68 -7.81
C ARG A 150 -10.31 2.07 -7.02
N LYS A 151 -10.48 2.68 -5.85
CA LYS A 151 -9.36 3.05 -4.96
C LYS A 151 -8.54 1.82 -4.51
N TYR A 152 -9.21 0.71 -4.24
CA TYR A 152 -8.59 -0.54 -3.82
C TYR A 152 -7.74 -1.15 -4.94
N ALA A 153 -8.28 -1.19 -6.16
CA ALA A 153 -7.59 -1.66 -7.35
C ALA A 153 -6.38 -0.78 -7.70
N GLU A 154 -6.56 0.54 -7.69
CA GLU A 154 -5.46 1.51 -7.91
C GLU A 154 -4.32 1.30 -6.91
N PHE A 155 -4.65 1.06 -5.63
CA PHE A 155 -3.65 0.83 -4.59
C PHE A 155 -2.84 -0.45 -4.78
N MET A 156 -3.45 -1.49 -5.37
CA MET A 156 -2.81 -2.78 -5.64
C MET A 156 -2.24 -2.90 -7.08
N CYS A 157 -2.26 -1.81 -7.85
CA CYS A 157 -1.84 -1.78 -9.26
C CYS A 157 -2.62 -2.76 -10.15
N LEU A 158 -3.90 -2.98 -9.86
CA LEU A 158 -4.84 -3.69 -10.73
C LEU A 158 -5.52 -2.72 -11.71
N ASP A 159 -6.15 -3.27 -12.75
CA ASP A 159 -7.06 -2.49 -13.62
C ASP A 159 -8.34 -2.13 -12.83
N PRO A 160 -8.60 -0.84 -12.55
CA PRO A 160 -9.72 -0.44 -11.70
C PRO A 160 -11.07 -0.66 -12.35
N ASP A 161 -11.17 -0.54 -13.67
CA ASP A 161 -12.44 -0.69 -14.38
C ASP A 161 -12.80 -2.17 -14.50
N GLN A 162 -11.81 -3.04 -14.72
CA GLN A 162 -11.98 -4.50 -14.69
C GLN A 162 -12.40 -4.99 -13.30
N VAL A 163 -11.72 -4.55 -12.24
CA VAL A 163 -12.07 -4.93 -10.86
C VAL A 163 -13.49 -4.51 -10.50
N VAL A 164 -13.86 -3.26 -10.82
CA VAL A 164 -15.22 -2.76 -10.59
C VAL A 164 -16.24 -3.60 -11.37
N LYS A 165 -15.98 -3.88 -12.64
CA LYS A 165 -16.88 -4.67 -13.49
C LYS A 165 -17.10 -6.06 -12.93
N ASP A 166 -16.03 -6.79 -12.62
CA ASP A 166 -16.10 -8.18 -12.17
C ASP A 166 -16.77 -8.31 -10.81
N TYR A 167 -16.41 -7.44 -9.88
CA TYR A 167 -17.00 -7.43 -8.55
C TYR A 167 -18.49 -7.08 -8.61
N LEU A 168 -18.87 -6.06 -9.39
CA LEU A 168 -20.27 -5.64 -9.52
C LEU A 168 -21.13 -6.63 -10.31
N ALA A 169 -20.53 -7.51 -11.13
CA ALA A 169 -21.25 -8.61 -11.78
C ALA A 169 -21.71 -9.68 -10.77
N GLY A 170 -21.06 -9.78 -9.60
CA GLY A 170 -21.45 -10.66 -8.50
C GLY A 170 -22.57 -10.12 -7.61
N TYR A 171 -22.95 -8.84 -7.74
CA TYR A 171 -24.02 -8.28 -6.94
C TYR A 171 -25.36 -8.98 -7.25
N PRO A 172 -26.13 -9.37 -6.21
CA PRO A 172 -27.47 -9.88 -6.42
C PRO A 172 -28.31 -8.82 -7.13
N GLN A 173 -29.05 -9.23 -8.15
CA GLN A 173 -30.01 -8.36 -8.82
C GLN A 173 -31.09 -8.02 -7.80
N THR A 174 -31.06 -6.81 -7.25
CA THR A 174 -32.17 -6.31 -6.44
C THR A 174 -33.30 -5.97 -7.41
N GLU A 175 -34.35 -6.80 -7.43
CA GLU A 175 -35.65 -6.41 -8.01
C GLU A 175 -36.09 -5.10 -7.34
N GLY A 176 -35.97 -3.96 -8.02
CA GLY A 176 -36.29 -2.68 -7.39
C GLY A 176 -35.86 -1.40 -8.11
N ASP A 177 -35.09 -1.48 -9.20
CA ASP A 177 -34.88 -0.33 -10.10
C ASP A 177 -35.81 -0.51 -11.32
N ASN A 178 -37.11 -0.39 -11.07
CA ASN A 178 -38.08 -0.18 -12.15
C ASN A 178 -38.19 1.34 -12.38
N PRO A 179 -38.00 1.83 -13.62
CA PRO A 179 -37.99 3.26 -13.96
C PRO A 179 -39.30 3.98 -13.64
#